data_AF-A0A1H0USI4-F1
#
_entry.id   AF-A0A1H0USI4-F1
#
_cell.length_a   1.000
_cell.length_b   1.000
_cell.length_c   1.000
_cell.angle_alpha   90.00
_cell.angle_beta   90.00
_cell.angle_gamma   90.00
#
_symmetry.space_group_name_H-M   'P 1'
#
loop_
_entity.id
_entity.type
_entity.pdbx_description
1 polymer ?
#
loop_
_entity_poly.entity_id
_entity_poly.type
_entity_poly.pdbx_seq_one_letter_code
_entity_poly.pdbx_strand_id
1 'polypeptide(L)'
;MGVEVAVEGLSKSFGRQSIWRDVTLTLPQGEVSALLGPSGTGKSVFLKCLIGLLKPERGSVIINGVDLCTCSEREMYEIRKLFGVLFQDGALFGSMNLFDNVAFPLREHTRKSETEIKRIVFEKLELTGLQGAETKLPGEISGGMRKRAGLARALVLDPEIILCDEPDSGLDPVRTAYLSQLLIDLNAQIDATILIVTHNINLARTVPDNIGMLFRKELIMFGPREVLLTSDEPVVEQFLNGRRFGPIGMSEEKDQATMAAEAAHQEAGHSDGSNEDVRGVVPQIEPTPGMPARDAVRRRRNRVLKILDTLPESAQHGVLASLSAEDLGRYDDWARRSAQGRMNTRHAGPVATIPGVSTLDPDATGRLHPPPPPLPHRGARPGDEHRQRPRPEARP
;
A
#
# COMPACT_ATOMS: atom_id res chain seq x y z
N MET A 1 -17.56 7.74 8.85
CA MET A 1 -16.30 7.90 9.61
C MET A 1 -15.62 6.55 9.60
N GLY A 2 -14.38 6.49 9.17
CA GLY A 2 -13.62 5.26 9.06
C GLY A 2 -13.21 4.70 10.41
N VAL A 3 -12.51 3.57 10.40
CA VAL A 3 -11.94 2.91 11.59
C VAL A 3 -10.47 2.61 11.39
N GLU A 4 -9.75 2.54 12.50
CA GLU A 4 -8.36 2.12 12.49
C GLU A 4 -8.25 0.62 12.19
N VAL A 5 -7.23 0.25 11.41
CA VAL A 5 -6.86 -1.15 11.16
C VAL A 5 -5.43 -1.34 11.66
N ALA A 6 -5.25 -2.09 12.73
CA ALA A 6 -3.94 -2.41 13.27
C ALA A 6 -3.50 -3.81 12.82
N VAL A 7 -2.27 -3.91 12.34
CA VAL A 7 -1.64 -5.15 11.88
C VAL A 7 -0.38 -5.35 12.70
N GLU A 8 -0.26 -6.50 13.36
CA GLU A 8 0.87 -6.79 14.26
C GLU A 8 1.52 -8.12 13.88
N GLY A 9 2.82 -8.07 13.54
CA GLY A 9 3.66 -9.26 13.30
C GLY A 9 3.15 -10.21 12.22
N LEU A 10 2.44 -9.68 11.21
CA LEU A 10 1.74 -10.49 10.22
C LEU A 10 2.73 -11.23 9.31
N SER A 11 2.59 -12.55 9.22
CA SER A 11 3.43 -13.40 8.36
C SER A 11 2.58 -14.30 7.47
N LYS A 12 2.94 -14.36 6.18
CA LYS A 12 2.24 -15.18 5.18
C LYS A 12 3.19 -15.94 4.27
N SER A 13 2.83 -17.19 4.00
CA SER A 13 3.52 -18.12 3.12
C SER A 13 2.54 -18.97 2.29
N PHE A 14 3.01 -19.46 1.15
CA PHE A 14 2.36 -20.50 0.36
C PHE A 14 3.33 -21.64 0.17
N GLY A 15 3.07 -22.76 0.86
CA GLY A 15 4.02 -23.87 0.92
C GLY A 15 5.35 -23.44 1.51
N ARG A 16 6.44 -23.55 0.74
CA ARG A 16 7.78 -23.12 1.16
C ARG A 16 8.10 -21.66 0.83
N GLN A 17 7.25 -21.00 0.04
CA GLN A 17 7.47 -19.63 -0.41
C GLN A 17 6.90 -18.66 0.62
N SER A 18 7.78 -17.99 1.36
CA SER A 18 7.40 -16.87 2.22
C SER A 18 7.06 -15.67 1.35
N ILE A 19 5.89 -15.05 1.57
CA ILE A 19 5.47 -13.86 0.84
C ILE A 19 5.82 -12.60 1.63
N TRP A 20 5.54 -12.59 2.94
CA TRP A 20 6.09 -11.59 3.88
C TRP A 20 6.23 -12.14 5.29
N ARG A 21 7.04 -11.47 6.10
CA ARG A 21 7.35 -11.82 7.49
C ARG A 21 7.27 -10.58 8.36
N ASP A 22 6.71 -10.76 9.55
CA ASP A 22 6.71 -9.77 10.63
C ASP A 22 6.24 -8.36 10.21
N VAL A 23 5.20 -8.29 9.36
CA VAL A 23 4.66 -7.02 8.88
C VAL A 23 3.81 -6.39 9.97
N THR A 24 4.22 -5.21 10.44
CA THR A 24 3.50 -4.41 11.44
C THR A 24 3.22 -3.02 10.89
N LEU A 25 1.94 -2.63 10.84
CA LEU A 25 1.52 -1.29 10.44
C LEU A 25 0.14 -0.95 11.00
N THR A 26 -0.18 0.33 11.04
CA THR A 26 -1.50 0.81 11.44
C THR A 26 -2.05 1.72 10.36
N LEU A 27 -3.21 1.39 9.80
CA LEU A 27 -3.97 2.27 8.92
C LEU A 27 -4.76 3.25 9.80
N PRO A 28 -4.40 4.54 9.84
CA PRO A 28 -5.04 5.46 10.77
C PRO A 28 -6.47 5.79 10.33
N GLN A 29 -7.32 6.07 11.31
CA GLN A 29 -8.73 6.33 11.08
C GLN A 29 -9.01 7.48 10.10
N GLY A 30 -9.71 7.15 9.01
CA GLY A 30 -10.12 8.08 7.96
C GLY A 30 -8.96 8.63 7.13
N GLU A 31 -7.72 8.20 7.35
CA GLU A 31 -6.58 8.61 6.53
C GLU A 31 -6.50 7.74 5.27
N VAL A 32 -5.92 8.30 4.21
CA VAL A 32 -5.63 7.57 2.96
C VAL A 32 -4.20 7.07 3.03
N SER A 33 -4.02 5.76 2.94
CA SER A 33 -2.72 5.10 2.97
C SER A 33 -2.43 4.43 1.64
N ALA A 34 -1.17 4.46 1.19
CA ALA A 34 -0.72 3.71 0.03
C ALA A 34 0.31 2.66 0.42
N LEU A 35 0.19 1.46 -0.16
CA LEU A 35 1.18 0.39 -0.02
C LEU A 35 1.82 0.11 -1.39
N LEU A 36 3.09 0.43 -1.48
CA LEU A 36 3.92 0.34 -2.68
C LEU A 36 4.75 -0.95 -2.68
N GLY A 37 5.33 -1.24 -3.83
CA GLY A 37 6.31 -2.29 -4.01
C GLY A 37 6.26 -2.87 -5.41
N PRO A 38 7.35 -3.52 -5.86
CA PRO A 38 7.38 -4.21 -7.15
C PRO A 38 6.22 -5.20 -7.34
N SER A 39 5.92 -5.55 -8.58
CA SER A 39 4.99 -6.63 -8.89
C SER A 39 5.46 -7.93 -8.24
N GLY A 40 4.52 -8.74 -7.73
CA GLY A 40 4.84 -10.02 -7.08
C GLY A 40 5.18 -9.95 -5.58
N THR A 41 5.39 -8.77 -4.99
CA THR A 41 5.72 -8.64 -3.55
C THR A 41 4.60 -8.98 -2.57
N GLY A 42 3.43 -9.41 -3.07
CA GLY A 42 2.35 -9.90 -2.23
C GLY A 42 1.34 -8.86 -1.75
N LYS A 43 1.36 -7.64 -2.27
CA LYS A 43 0.44 -6.54 -1.88
C LYS A 43 -1.05 -6.94 -1.94
N SER A 44 -1.49 -7.59 -3.02
CA SER A 44 -2.88 -8.09 -3.15
C SER A 44 -3.19 -9.22 -2.17
N VAL A 45 -2.20 -10.03 -1.81
CA VAL A 45 -2.35 -11.09 -0.82
C VAL A 45 -2.42 -10.48 0.60
N PHE A 46 -1.72 -9.37 0.86
CA PHE A 46 -1.84 -8.58 2.08
C PHE A 46 -3.25 -8.01 2.24
N LEU A 47 -3.82 -7.39 1.18
CA LEU A 47 -5.22 -6.94 1.19
C LEU A 47 -6.20 -8.08 1.52
N LYS A 48 -6.02 -9.26 0.91
CA LYS A 48 -6.86 -10.44 1.19
C LYS A 48 -6.74 -10.92 2.64
N CYS A 49 -5.60 -10.71 3.30
CA CYS A 49 -5.46 -11.00 4.73
C CYS A 49 -6.23 -9.98 5.58
N LEU A 50 -6.21 -8.69 5.21
CA LEU A 50 -6.93 -7.65 5.96
C LEU A 50 -8.46 -7.83 5.98
N ILE A 51 -9.03 -8.49 4.98
CA ILE A 51 -10.48 -8.80 4.92
C ILE A 51 -10.81 -10.23 5.35
N GLY A 52 -9.82 -10.98 5.82
CA GLY A 52 -9.98 -12.36 6.25
C GLY A 52 -10.34 -13.34 5.12
N LEU A 53 -10.03 -13.03 3.86
CA LEU A 53 -10.13 -14.00 2.76
C LEU A 53 -8.97 -14.99 2.75
N LEU A 54 -7.82 -14.58 3.30
CA LEU A 54 -6.67 -15.44 3.53
C LEU A 54 -6.27 -15.35 5.00
N LYS A 55 -6.07 -16.50 5.64
CA LYS A 55 -5.57 -16.55 7.01
C LYS A 55 -4.04 -16.49 7.00
N PRO A 56 -3.39 -15.55 7.73
CA PRO A 56 -1.95 -15.56 7.93
C PRO A 56 -1.52 -16.73 8.81
N GLU A 57 -0.24 -17.10 8.81
CA GLU A 57 0.26 -18.13 9.74
C GLU A 57 0.59 -17.57 11.11
N ARG A 58 0.93 -16.27 11.19
CA ARG A 58 1.26 -15.55 12.43
C ARG A 58 0.81 -14.10 12.36
N GLY A 59 0.67 -13.49 13.53
CA GLY A 59 0.26 -12.10 13.71
C GLY A 59 -1.24 -11.94 13.89
N SER A 60 -1.67 -10.69 14.03
CA SER A 60 -3.06 -10.28 14.25
C SER A 60 -3.46 -9.18 13.28
N VAL A 61 -4.76 -9.10 12.99
CA VAL A 61 -5.36 -7.96 12.28
C VAL A 61 -6.55 -7.50 13.10
N ILE A 62 -6.40 -6.35 13.75
CA ILE A 62 -7.33 -5.84 14.77
C ILE A 62 -8.13 -4.68 14.19
N ILE A 63 -9.46 -4.81 14.24
CA ILE A 63 -10.42 -3.79 13.78
C ILE A 63 -11.51 -3.67 14.83
N ASN A 64 -11.73 -2.47 15.37
CA ASN A 64 -12.69 -2.24 16.46
C ASN A 64 -12.51 -3.21 17.65
N GLY A 65 -11.26 -3.55 17.96
CA GLY A 65 -10.90 -4.49 19.05
C GLY A 65 -11.11 -5.97 18.72
N VAL A 66 -11.58 -6.32 17.52
CA VAL A 66 -11.75 -7.69 17.06
C VAL A 66 -10.54 -8.11 16.24
N ASP A 67 -9.87 -9.20 16.64
CA ASP A 67 -8.81 -9.82 15.84
C ASP A 67 -9.40 -10.79 14.80
N LEU A 68 -9.28 -10.44 13.53
CA LEU A 68 -9.75 -11.22 12.38
C LEU A 68 -9.10 -12.60 12.26
N CYS A 69 -7.93 -12.82 12.87
CA CYS A 69 -7.23 -14.09 12.79
C CYS A 69 -7.83 -15.16 13.72
N THR A 70 -8.54 -14.73 14.76
CA THR A 70 -9.03 -15.57 15.86
C THR A 70 -10.53 -15.45 16.13
N CYS A 71 -11.23 -14.47 15.53
CA CYS A 71 -12.65 -14.25 15.74
C CYS A 71 -13.54 -15.38 15.17
N SER A 72 -14.79 -15.41 15.65
CA SER A 72 -15.82 -16.31 15.14
C SER A 72 -16.30 -15.93 13.73
N GLU A 73 -16.89 -16.87 13.00
CA GLU A 73 -17.48 -16.57 11.68
C GLU A 73 -18.54 -15.47 11.72
N ARG A 74 -19.30 -15.40 12.83
CA ARG A 74 -20.31 -14.36 13.04
C ARG A 74 -19.67 -12.98 13.17
N GLU A 75 -18.60 -12.86 13.96
CA GLU A 75 -17.87 -11.59 14.10
C GLU A 75 -17.19 -11.21 12.78
N MET A 76 -16.59 -12.17 12.09
CA MET A 76 -15.99 -11.95 10.77
C MET A 76 -17.03 -11.44 9.75
N TYR A 77 -18.25 -11.98 9.78
CA TYR A 77 -19.35 -11.51 8.92
C TYR A 77 -19.73 -10.06 9.21
N GLU A 78 -19.82 -9.65 10.48
CA GLU A 78 -20.11 -8.26 10.84
C GLU A 78 -18.97 -7.32 10.45
N ILE A 79 -17.71 -7.69 10.72
CA ILE A 79 -16.56 -6.88 10.33
C ILE A 79 -16.46 -6.72 8.81
N ARG A 80 -16.78 -7.75 8.02
CA ARG A 80 -16.77 -7.66 6.55
C ARG A 80 -17.74 -6.62 5.99
N LYS A 81 -18.80 -6.27 6.70
CA LYS A 81 -19.74 -5.20 6.28
C LYS A 81 -19.10 -3.81 6.35
N LEU A 82 -18.05 -3.63 7.16
CA LEU A 82 -17.32 -2.38 7.26
C LEU A 82 -16.44 -2.11 6.04
N PHE A 83 -16.18 -3.13 5.21
CA PHE A 83 -15.28 -3.06 4.08
C PHE A 83 -15.99 -2.82 2.75
N GLY A 84 -15.49 -1.85 1.99
CA GLY A 84 -15.66 -1.75 0.56
C GLY A 84 -14.38 -2.19 -0.14
N VAL A 85 -14.45 -3.16 -1.05
CA VAL A 85 -13.27 -3.69 -1.73
C VAL A 85 -13.37 -3.51 -3.25
N LEU A 86 -12.41 -2.79 -3.82
CA LEU A 86 -12.18 -2.70 -5.25
C LEU A 86 -11.02 -3.64 -5.61
N PHE A 87 -11.35 -4.78 -6.23
CA PHE A 87 -10.36 -5.69 -6.80
C PHE A 87 -9.83 -5.15 -8.14
N GLN A 88 -8.63 -5.59 -8.53
CA GLN A 88 -7.92 -5.15 -9.74
C GLN A 88 -8.78 -5.11 -11.02
N ASP A 89 -9.54 -6.18 -11.31
CA ASP A 89 -10.43 -6.26 -12.48
C ASP A 89 -11.88 -5.81 -12.19
N GLY A 90 -12.11 -5.16 -11.05
CA GLY A 90 -13.45 -4.83 -10.52
C GLY A 90 -14.21 -6.04 -9.97
N ALA A 91 -13.92 -7.26 -10.45
CA ALA A 91 -14.54 -8.53 -10.05
C ALA A 91 -16.07 -8.52 -10.13
N LEU A 92 -16.62 -7.92 -11.19
CA LEU A 92 -18.06 -7.89 -11.45
C LEU A 92 -18.58 -9.28 -11.86
N PHE A 93 -19.80 -9.61 -11.46
CA PHE A 93 -20.49 -10.81 -11.92
C PHE A 93 -20.87 -10.64 -13.39
N GLY A 94 -20.25 -11.43 -14.27
CA GLY A 94 -20.45 -11.34 -15.73
C GLY A 94 -21.87 -11.67 -16.18
N SER A 95 -22.64 -12.39 -15.37
CA SER A 95 -24.04 -12.75 -15.62
C SER A 95 -25.06 -11.70 -15.16
N MET A 96 -24.60 -10.60 -14.56
CA MET A 96 -25.45 -9.52 -14.04
C MET A 96 -25.12 -8.20 -14.74
N ASN A 97 -26.12 -7.34 -14.94
CA ASN A 97 -25.87 -5.97 -15.41
C ASN A 97 -25.21 -5.12 -14.29
N LEU A 98 -24.84 -3.88 -14.61
CA LEU A 98 -24.19 -3.00 -13.62
C LEU A 98 -25.10 -2.65 -12.45
N PHE A 99 -26.39 -2.41 -12.68
CA PHE A 99 -27.35 -2.15 -11.61
C PHE A 99 -27.36 -3.27 -10.58
N ASP A 100 -27.53 -4.52 -11.03
CA ASP A 100 -27.61 -5.70 -10.18
C ASP A 100 -26.28 -6.00 -9.49
N ASN A 101 -25.16 -5.77 -10.19
CA ASN A 101 -23.82 -5.86 -9.57
C ASN A 101 -23.68 -4.90 -8.38
N VAL A 102 -24.07 -3.64 -8.54
CA VAL A 102 -23.98 -2.62 -7.48
C VAL A 102 -25.04 -2.85 -6.40
N ALA A 103 -26.23 -3.33 -6.76
CA ALA A 103 -27.32 -3.64 -5.83
C ALA A 103 -27.03 -4.88 -4.97
N PHE A 104 -26.19 -5.80 -5.44
CA PHE A 104 -25.97 -7.10 -4.81
C PHE A 104 -25.66 -7.02 -3.30
N PRO A 105 -24.67 -6.22 -2.83
CA PRO A 105 -24.39 -6.13 -1.39
C PRO A 105 -25.58 -5.60 -0.57
N LEU A 106 -26.38 -4.68 -1.12
CA LEU A 106 -27.58 -4.18 -0.44
C LEU A 106 -28.63 -5.26 -0.27
N ARG A 107 -28.86 -6.07 -1.31
CA ARG A 107 -29.85 -7.17 -1.28
C ARG A 107 -29.44 -8.29 -0.32
N GLU A 108 -28.15 -8.59 -0.25
CA GLU A 108 -27.63 -9.67 0.61
C GLU A 108 -27.50 -9.25 2.08
N HIS A 109 -27.09 -8.01 2.36
CA HIS A 109 -26.70 -7.60 3.71
C HIS A 109 -27.68 -6.64 4.40
N THR A 110 -28.74 -6.21 3.70
CA THR A 110 -29.74 -5.27 4.26
C THR A 110 -31.16 -5.77 4.06
N ARG A 111 -32.13 -5.09 4.70
CA ARG A 111 -33.58 -5.33 4.52
C ARG A 111 -34.28 -4.15 3.83
N LYS A 112 -33.54 -3.38 3.02
CA LYS A 112 -34.08 -2.22 2.31
C LYS A 112 -35.06 -2.65 1.23
N SER A 113 -36.07 -1.83 0.98
CA SER A 113 -36.99 -2.05 -0.15
C SER A 113 -36.29 -1.85 -1.49
N GLU A 114 -36.79 -2.48 -2.56
CA GLU A 114 -36.23 -2.30 -3.91
C GLU A 114 -36.25 -0.83 -4.36
N THR A 115 -37.21 -0.03 -3.90
CA THR A 115 -37.25 1.41 -4.16
C THR A 115 -36.07 2.14 -3.52
N GLU A 116 -35.73 1.80 -2.28
CA GLU A 116 -34.57 2.36 -1.59
C GLU A 116 -33.25 1.89 -2.22
N ILE A 117 -33.16 0.59 -2.55
CA ILE A 117 -31.98 0.01 -3.22
C ILE A 117 -31.75 0.72 -4.54
N LYS A 118 -32.79 0.88 -5.35
CA LYS A 118 -32.71 1.60 -6.64
C LYS A 118 -32.15 3.01 -6.46
N ARG A 119 -32.65 3.76 -5.47
CA ARG A 119 -32.16 5.12 -5.17
C ARG A 119 -30.66 5.12 -4.84
N ILE A 120 -30.21 4.26 -3.93
CA ILE A 120 -28.81 4.18 -3.50
C ILE A 120 -27.91 3.77 -4.67
N VAL A 121 -28.33 2.79 -5.47
CA VAL A 121 -27.55 2.32 -6.62
C VAL A 121 -27.33 3.43 -7.64
N PHE A 122 -28.39 4.19 -7.98
CA PHE A 122 -28.24 5.33 -8.89
C PHE A 122 -27.32 6.41 -8.33
N GLU A 123 -27.42 6.72 -7.04
CA GLU A 123 -26.53 7.67 -6.36
C GLU A 123 -25.06 7.24 -6.48
N LYS A 124 -24.74 5.96 -6.23
CA LYS A 124 -23.35 5.46 -6.35
C LYS A 124 -22.87 5.36 -7.80
N LEU A 125 -23.75 5.06 -8.75
CA LEU A 125 -23.42 5.06 -10.18
C LEU A 125 -23.19 6.47 -10.71
N GLU A 126 -23.95 7.46 -10.25
CA GLU A 126 -23.72 8.88 -10.55
C GLU A 126 -22.39 9.36 -9.97
N LEU A 127 -22.11 9.06 -8.70
CA LEU A 127 -20.85 9.39 -8.03
C LEU A 127 -19.63 8.84 -8.78
N THR A 128 -19.77 7.67 -9.42
CA THR A 128 -18.69 7.03 -10.18
C THR A 128 -18.74 7.35 -11.68
N GLY A 129 -19.63 8.24 -12.13
CA GLY A 129 -19.75 8.69 -13.52
C GLY A 129 -20.23 7.60 -14.49
N LEU A 130 -21.13 6.73 -14.03
CA LEU A 130 -21.71 5.59 -14.75
C LEU A 130 -23.22 5.71 -14.97
N GLN A 131 -23.78 6.91 -14.80
CA GLN A 131 -25.16 7.20 -15.15
C GLN A 131 -25.44 6.85 -16.62
N GLY A 132 -26.55 6.17 -16.89
CA GLY A 132 -26.95 5.67 -18.20
C GLY A 132 -26.29 4.35 -18.64
N ALA A 133 -25.40 3.77 -17.82
CA ALA A 133 -24.77 2.47 -18.11
C ALA A 133 -25.36 1.31 -17.31
N GLU A 134 -26.43 1.53 -16.55
CA GLU A 134 -26.93 0.63 -15.50
C GLU A 134 -27.39 -0.72 -16.05
N THR A 135 -27.92 -0.74 -17.27
CA THR A 135 -28.42 -1.94 -17.95
C THR A 135 -27.33 -2.71 -18.69
N LYS A 136 -26.12 -2.15 -18.84
CA LYS A 136 -25.02 -2.79 -19.56
C LYS A 136 -24.46 -3.96 -18.77
N LEU A 137 -23.99 -4.97 -19.48
CA LEU A 137 -23.22 -6.08 -18.92
C LEU A 137 -21.73 -5.70 -18.79
N PRO A 138 -20.97 -6.32 -17.87
CA PRO A 138 -19.53 -6.07 -17.71
C PRO A 138 -18.71 -6.26 -19.00
N GLY A 139 -19.16 -7.13 -19.91
CA GLY A 139 -18.54 -7.35 -21.22
C GLY A 139 -18.75 -6.23 -22.24
N GLU A 140 -19.73 -5.35 -22.01
CA GLU A 140 -20.13 -4.28 -22.94
C GLU A 140 -19.51 -2.92 -22.59
N ILE A 141 -18.67 -2.86 -21.56
CA ILE A 141 -18.09 -1.62 -21.03
C ILE A 141 -16.57 -1.66 -21.05
N SER A 142 -15.94 -0.48 -21.08
CA SER A 142 -14.48 -0.36 -21.05
C SER A 142 -13.87 -0.82 -19.72
N GLY A 143 -12.57 -1.13 -19.70
CA GLY A 143 -11.86 -1.49 -18.47
C GLY A 143 -12.00 -0.44 -17.36
N GLY A 144 -11.89 0.84 -17.70
CA GLY A 144 -12.09 1.93 -16.75
C GLY A 144 -13.53 2.07 -16.26
N MET A 145 -14.53 1.72 -17.06
CA MET A 145 -15.91 1.63 -16.58
C MET A 145 -16.10 0.45 -15.63
N ARG A 146 -15.47 -0.72 -15.90
CA ARG A 146 -15.55 -1.89 -14.99
C ARG A 146 -14.99 -1.56 -13.61
N LYS A 147 -13.87 -0.86 -13.55
CA LYS A 147 -13.26 -0.43 -12.28
C LYS A 147 -14.14 0.54 -11.51
N ARG A 148 -14.70 1.54 -12.18
CA ARG A 148 -15.65 2.49 -11.57
C ARG A 148 -16.92 1.80 -11.09
N ALA A 149 -17.41 0.79 -11.81
CA ALA A 149 -18.55 -0.02 -11.38
C ALA A 149 -18.22 -0.91 -10.17
N GLY A 150 -17.00 -1.48 -10.15
CA GLY A 150 -16.47 -2.18 -8.98
C GLY A 150 -16.38 -1.27 -7.75
N LEU A 151 -15.95 -0.01 -7.95
CA LEU A 151 -15.91 1.01 -6.90
C LEU A 151 -17.33 1.38 -6.43
N ALA A 152 -18.28 1.58 -7.34
CA ALA A 152 -19.67 1.84 -6.98
C ALA A 152 -20.25 0.71 -6.10
N ARG A 153 -19.99 -0.54 -6.47
CA ARG A 153 -20.37 -1.72 -5.67
C ARG A 153 -19.68 -1.74 -4.31
N ALA A 154 -18.40 -1.39 -4.24
CA ALA A 154 -17.65 -1.31 -2.98
C ALA A 154 -18.21 -0.24 -2.03
N LEU A 155 -18.78 0.84 -2.57
CA LEU A 155 -19.28 1.98 -1.79
C LEU A 155 -20.75 1.85 -1.36
N VAL A 156 -21.48 0.86 -1.89
CA VAL A 156 -22.94 0.82 -1.77
C VAL A 156 -23.46 0.62 -0.33
N LEU A 157 -22.62 0.04 0.54
CA LEU A 157 -22.92 -0.16 1.96
C LEU A 157 -22.41 0.98 2.86
N ASP A 158 -21.91 2.08 2.26
CA ASP A 158 -21.27 3.20 2.97
C ASP A 158 -20.15 2.71 3.92
N PRO A 159 -19.11 2.05 3.37
CA PRO A 159 -18.09 1.36 4.14
C PRO A 159 -17.23 2.33 4.97
N GLU A 160 -16.73 1.83 6.10
CA GLU A 160 -15.79 2.54 6.97
C GLU A 160 -14.34 2.33 6.53
N ILE A 161 -14.05 1.21 5.85
CA ILE A 161 -12.74 0.89 5.29
C ILE A 161 -12.88 0.63 3.80
N ILE A 162 -12.08 1.29 2.97
CA ILE A 162 -12.01 1.06 1.54
C ILE A 162 -10.64 0.48 1.19
N LEU A 163 -10.64 -0.67 0.53
CA LEU A 163 -9.44 -1.32 0.03
C LEU A 163 -9.44 -1.29 -1.50
N CYS A 164 -8.38 -0.75 -2.09
CA CYS A 164 -8.21 -0.68 -3.53
C CYS A 164 -6.98 -1.46 -3.96
N ASP A 165 -7.16 -2.50 -4.77
CA ASP A 165 -6.10 -3.32 -5.35
C ASP A 165 -5.82 -2.86 -6.78
N GLU A 166 -4.71 -2.15 -6.98
CA GLU A 166 -4.28 -1.56 -8.26
C GLU A 166 -5.42 -0.84 -9.03
N PRO A 167 -6.05 0.17 -8.41
CA PRO A 167 -7.20 0.84 -8.99
C PRO A 167 -6.86 1.53 -10.32
N ASP A 168 -5.60 1.90 -10.53
CA ASP A 168 -5.10 2.62 -11.71
C ASP A 168 -4.59 1.71 -12.85
N SER A 169 -4.41 0.41 -12.62
CA SER A 169 -3.87 -0.52 -13.64
C SER A 169 -4.65 -0.52 -14.97
N GLY A 170 -3.95 -0.45 -16.11
CA GLY A 170 -4.60 -0.44 -17.43
C GLY A 170 -5.47 0.79 -17.72
N LEU A 171 -5.36 1.86 -16.92
CA LEU A 171 -5.94 3.17 -17.23
C LEU A 171 -4.88 4.08 -17.86
N ASP A 172 -5.32 4.96 -18.76
CA ASP A 172 -4.49 6.05 -19.24
C ASP A 172 -4.25 7.11 -18.13
N PRO A 173 -3.23 7.97 -18.28
CA PRO A 173 -2.90 8.97 -17.25
C PRO A 173 -4.05 9.91 -16.88
N VAL A 174 -4.89 10.29 -17.85
CA VAL A 174 -6.03 11.18 -17.61
C VAL A 174 -7.06 10.49 -16.72
N ARG A 175 -7.43 9.24 -17.05
CA ARG A 175 -8.37 8.46 -16.23
C ARG A 175 -7.82 8.16 -14.83
N THR A 176 -6.50 7.97 -14.70
CA THR A 176 -5.84 7.80 -13.40
C THR A 176 -5.98 9.05 -12.53
N ALA A 177 -5.86 10.24 -13.11
CA ALA A 177 -6.08 11.51 -12.39
C ALA A 177 -7.53 11.65 -11.90
N TYR A 178 -8.52 11.36 -12.75
CA TYR A 178 -9.94 11.34 -12.34
C TYR A 178 -10.21 10.36 -11.20
N LEU A 179 -9.62 9.16 -11.25
CA LEU A 179 -9.76 8.17 -10.18
C LEU A 179 -9.11 8.64 -8.87
N SER A 180 -7.95 9.27 -8.96
CA SER A 180 -7.25 9.85 -7.80
C SER A 180 -8.09 10.94 -7.13
N GLN A 181 -8.67 11.85 -7.93
CA GLN A 181 -9.60 12.87 -7.45
C GLN A 181 -10.82 12.24 -6.77
N LEU A 182 -11.42 11.23 -7.40
CA LEU A 182 -12.58 10.53 -6.86
C LEU A 182 -12.30 9.90 -5.48
N LEU A 183 -11.11 9.31 -5.27
CA LEU A 183 -10.72 8.73 -3.97
C LEU A 183 -10.58 9.80 -2.88
N ILE A 184 -10.05 10.98 -3.23
CA ILE A 184 -9.93 12.12 -2.31
C ILE A 184 -11.30 12.72 -1.99
N ASP A 185 -12.16 12.89 -2.99
CA ASP A 185 -13.53 13.39 -2.81
C ASP A 185 -14.36 12.43 -1.95
N LEU A 186 -14.21 11.12 -2.16
CA LEU A 186 -14.83 10.09 -1.33
C LEU A 186 -14.35 10.18 0.12
N ASN A 187 -13.05 10.25 0.33
CA ASN A 187 -12.50 10.40 1.68
C ASN A 187 -13.02 11.68 2.36
N ALA A 188 -13.14 12.79 1.63
CA ALA A 188 -13.72 14.02 2.14
C ALA A 188 -15.19 13.85 2.57
N GLN A 189 -16.00 13.14 1.76
CA GLN A 189 -17.43 12.99 2.00
C GLN A 189 -17.79 12.02 3.14
N ILE A 190 -17.15 10.85 3.20
CA ILE A 190 -17.52 9.79 4.15
C ILE A 190 -16.47 9.52 5.24
N ASP A 191 -15.31 10.18 5.15
CA ASP A 191 -14.21 10.08 6.11
C ASP A 191 -13.72 8.65 6.33
N ALA A 192 -13.83 7.79 5.30
CA ALA A 192 -13.47 6.37 5.34
C ALA A 192 -11.94 6.17 5.36
N THR A 193 -11.47 5.13 6.05
CA THR A 193 -10.07 4.72 6.04
C THR A 193 -9.76 4.04 4.72
N ILE A 194 -8.80 4.54 3.94
CA ILE A 194 -8.54 4.00 2.60
C ILE A 194 -7.14 3.39 2.56
N LEU A 195 -7.01 2.17 2.05
CA LEU A 195 -5.73 1.58 1.67
C LEU A 195 -5.70 1.33 0.16
N ILE A 196 -4.73 1.94 -0.50
CA ILE A 196 -4.48 1.78 -1.93
C ILE A 196 -3.21 0.96 -2.13
N VAL A 197 -3.34 -0.23 -2.68
CA VAL A 197 -2.21 -0.98 -3.23
C VAL A 197 -1.98 -0.52 -4.66
N THR A 198 -0.80 -0.01 -4.95
CA THR A 198 -0.45 0.42 -6.31
C THR A 198 1.05 0.32 -6.54
N HIS A 199 1.44 0.34 -7.80
CA HIS A 199 2.83 0.54 -8.23
C HIS A 199 3.03 1.89 -8.93
N ASN A 200 2.01 2.76 -8.91
CA ASN A 200 2.04 4.04 -9.59
C ASN A 200 2.60 5.16 -8.72
N ILE A 201 3.74 5.68 -9.15
CA ILE A 201 4.52 6.71 -8.48
C ILE A 201 3.73 8.01 -8.34
N ASN A 202 2.98 8.42 -9.37
CA ASN A 202 2.25 9.69 -9.34
C ASN A 202 1.12 9.65 -8.32
N LEU A 203 0.36 8.54 -8.26
CA LEU A 203 -0.65 8.33 -7.24
C LEU A 203 -0.01 8.33 -5.85
N ALA A 204 1.08 7.57 -5.68
CA ALA A 204 1.83 7.50 -4.43
C ALA A 204 2.32 8.87 -3.94
N ARG A 205 2.68 9.76 -4.88
CA ARG A 205 3.16 11.11 -4.58
C ARG A 205 2.05 12.11 -4.32
N THR A 206 0.81 11.95 -4.80
CA THR A 206 -0.18 13.04 -4.73
C THR A 206 -1.42 12.72 -3.90
N VAL A 207 -1.71 11.44 -3.66
CA VAL A 207 -2.94 11.01 -2.97
C VAL A 207 -2.73 10.74 -1.48
N PRO A 208 -1.82 9.83 -1.07
CA PRO A 208 -1.83 9.30 0.29
C PRO A 208 -1.28 10.25 1.35
N ASP A 209 -1.84 10.11 2.56
CA ASP A 209 -1.40 10.71 3.82
C ASP A 209 -0.26 9.89 4.47
N ASN A 210 -0.31 8.56 4.31
CA ASN A 210 0.70 7.62 4.74
C ASN A 210 1.15 6.73 3.58
N ILE A 211 2.43 6.41 3.53
CA ILE A 211 2.98 5.53 2.50
C ILE A 211 3.79 4.44 3.19
N GLY A 212 3.64 3.21 2.73
CA GLY A 212 4.58 2.15 3.02
C GLY A 212 5.03 1.41 1.77
N MET A 213 6.10 0.63 1.92
CA MET A 213 6.69 -0.12 0.82
C MET A 213 7.01 -1.55 1.26
N LEU A 214 6.48 -2.52 0.53
CA LEU A 214 6.85 -3.93 0.63
C LEU A 214 7.98 -4.25 -0.35
N PHE A 215 9.06 -4.80 0.17
CA PHE A 215 10.17 -5.31 -0.62
C PHE A 215 10.85 -6.45 0.12
N ARG A 216 11.38 -7.44 -0.61
CA ARG A 216 12.08 -8.61 -0.03
C ARG A 216 11.34 -9.31 1.11
N LYS A 217 10.01 -9.40 1.02
CA LYS A 217 9.14 -10.07 2.00
C LYS A 217 9.04 -9.33 3.33
N GLU A 218 9.40 -8.06 3.36
CA GLU A 218 9.36 -7.23 4.55
C GLU A 218 8.68 -5.89 4.23
N LEU A 219 8.17 -5.26 5.27
CA LEU A 219 7.74 -3.87 5.22
C LEU A 219 8.96 -3.01 5.51
N ILE A 220 9.55 -2.45 4.45
CA ILE A 220 10.77 -1.64 4.56
C ILE A 220 10.50 -0.40 5.42
N MET A 221 9.35 0.20 5.22
CA MET A 221 8.90 1.36 5.96
C MET A 221 7.39 1.55 5.76
N PHE A 222 6.75 2.17 6.74
CA PHE A 222 5.39 2.67 6.68
C PHE A 222 5.27 3.86 7.63
N GLY A 223 4.68 4.95 7.17
CA GLY A 223 4.50 6.13 8.00
C GLY A 223 3.97 7.33 7.24
N PRO A 224 4.06 8.53 7.81
CA PRO A 224 3.74 9.78 7.13
C PRO A 224 4.45 9.84 5.78
N ARG A 225 3.76 10.27 4.71
CA ARG A 225 4.29 10.34 3.34
C ARG A 225 5.68 10.96 3.24
N GLU A 226 5.99 11.96 4.07
CA GLU A 226 7.26 12.67 4.09
C GLU A 226 8.42 11.72 4.39
N VAL A 227 8.20 10.69 5.23
CA VAL A 227 9.21 9.67 5.56
C VAL A 227 9.65 8.92 4.30
N LEU A 228 8.72 8.55 3.41
CA LEU A 228 9.05 7.83 2.18
C LEU A 228 9.55 8.77 1.08
N LEU A 229 8.90 9.93 0.91
CA LEU A 229 9.21 10.89 -0.16
C LEU A 229 10.55 11.62 0.02
N THR A 230 11.10 11.60 1.22
CA THR A 230 12.41 12.19 1.57
C THR A 230 13.41 11.14 2.05
N SER A 231 13.14 9.86 1.82
CA SER A 231 14.00 8.74 2.19
C SER A 231 15.22 8.66 1.27
N ASP A 232 16.39 8.41 1.86
CA ASP A 232 17.62 8.05 1.13
C ASP A 232 17.79 6.52 1.00
N GLU A 233 16.79 5.73 1.41
CA GLU A 233 16.82 4.28 1.26
C GLU A 233 16.87 3.89 -0.24
N PRO A 234 17.92 3.18 -0.70
CA PRO A 234 18.15 2.95 -2.14
C PRO A 234 16.98 2.28 -2.87
N VAL A 235 16.26 1.36 -2.21
CA VAL A 235 15.09 0.71 -2.83
C VAL A 235 13.92 1.68 -3.00
N VAL A 236 13.74 2.61 -2.07
CA VAL A 236 12.68 3.62 -2.11
C VAL A 236 13.01 4.66 -3.18
N GLU A 237 14.25 5.13 -3.21
CA GLU A 237 14.72 6.08 -4.20
C GLU A 237 14.62 5.51 -5.62
N GLN A 238 15.05 4.26 -5.81
CA GLN A 238 14.93 3.59 -7.10
C GLN A 238 13.46 3.50 -7.55
N PHE A 239 12.57 3.07 -6.65
CA PHE A 239 11.16 2.88 -6.97
C PHE A 239 10.46 4.21 -7.28
N LEU A 240 10.64 5.24 -6.44
CA LEU A 240 9.99 6.53 -6.61
C LEU A 240 10.49 7.30 -7.84
N ASN A 241 11.74 7.12 -8.23
CA ASN A 241 12.29 7.79 -9.42
C ASN A 241 12.23 6.94 -10.68
N GLY A 242 11.70 5.70 -10.60
CA GLY A 242 11.63 4.79 -11.75
C GLY A 242 13.01 4.47 -12.34
N ARG A 243 14.05 4.46 -11.50
CA ARG A 243 15.43 4.23 -11.92
C ARG A 243 15.63 2.77 -12.29
N ARG A 244 16.39 2.53 -13.35
CA ARG A 244 16.83 1.18 -13.70
C ARG A 244 17.85 0.68 -12.68
N PHE A 245 18.75 1.55 -12.24
CA PHE A 245 19.83 1.24 -11.33
C PHE A 245 19.36 1.25 -9.87
N GLY A 246 19.71 0.19 -9.14
CA GLY A 246 19.34 0.00 -7.73
C GLY A 246 18.95 -1.46 -7.39
N PRO A 247 18.54 -1.72 -6.13
CA PRO A 247 18.28 -3.06 -5.60
C PRO A 247 17.17 -3.89 -6.28
N ILE A 248 16.18 -3.23 -6.89
CA ILE A 248 15.03 -3.84 -7.57
C ILE A 248 15.48 -4.35 -8.94
N GLY A 249 15.17 -5.61 -9.23
CA GLY A 249 15.46 -6.30 -10.50
C GLY A 249 14.21 -6.72 -11.27
N MET A 250 14.41 -7.17 -12.52
CA MET A 250 13.35 -7.62 -13.42
C MET A 250 12.52 -8.81 -12.89
N SER A 251 13.10 -9.63 -12.01
CA SER A 251 12.46 -10.84 -11.47
C SER A 251 12.29 -10.81 -9.94
N GLU A 252 12.31 -9.62 -9.33
CA GLU A 252 12.22 -9.28 -7.89
C GLU A 252 13.51 -8.65 -7.33
N GLU A 253 14.63 -9.37 -7.37
CA GLU A 253 15.90 -8.94 -6.79
C GLU A 253 17.04 -9.05 -7.81
N LYS A 254 17.98 -8.10 -7.79
CA LYS A 254 19.25 -8.25 -8.50
C LYS A 254 20.26 -8.96 -7.62
N ASP A 255 20.95 -9.95 -8.18
CA ASP A 255 22.12 -10.52 -7.51
C ASP A 255 23.30 -9.52 -7.52
N GLN A 256 24.30 -9.78 -6.67
CA GLN A 256 25.46 -8.90 -6.53
C GLN A 256 26.22 -8.73 -7.86
N ALA A 257 26.23 -9.76 -8.71
CA ALA A 257 26.90 -9.71 -10.01
C ALA A 257 26.19 -8.73 -10.96
N THR A 258 24.85 -8.76 -10.99
CA THR A 258 24.04 -7.85 -11.79
C THR A 258 24.16 -6.41 -11.28
N MET A 259 24.14 -6.21 -9.96
CA MET A 259 24.35 -4.88 -9.36
C MET A 259 25.74 -4.32 -9.68
N ALA A 260 26.80 -5.15 -9.61
CA ALA A 260 28.16 -4.72 -9.93
C ALA A 260 28.34 -4.39 -11.43
N ALA A 261 27.75 -5.19 -12.32
CA ALA A 261 27.78 -4.92 -13.76
C ALA A 261 27.05 -3.61 -14.11
N GLU A 262 25.91 -3.37 -13.48
CA GLU A 262 25.14 -2.14 -13.66
C GLU A 262 25.84 -0.90 -13.08
N ALA A 263 26.47 -1.02 -11.91
CA ALA A 263 27.31 0.04 -11.34
C ALA A 263 28.46 0.40 -12.29
N ALA A 264 29.12 -0.60 -12.89
CA ALA A 264 30.16 -0.38 -13.89
C ALA A 264 29.62 0.30 -15.17
N HIS A 265 28.39 0.00 -15.59
CA HIS A 265 27.73 0.70 -16.69
C HIS A 265 27.42 2.17 -16.35
N GLN A 266 27.03 2.44 -15.10
CA GLN A 266 26.75 3.79 -14.62
C GLN A 266 28.03 4.63 -14.49
N GLU A 267 29.12 4.04 -13.97
CA GLU A 267 30.47 4.63 -13.96
C GLU A 267 30.99 4.91 -15.38
N ALA A 268 30.64 4.06 -16.35
CA ALA A 268 30.94 4.25 -17.77
C ALA A 268 30.05 5.31 -18.47
N GLY A 269 29.16 6.00 -17.73
CA GLY A 269 28.33 7.07 -18.25
C GLY A 269 27.09 6.62 -19.03
N HIS A 270 26.65 5.36 -18.88
CA HIS A 270 25.42 4.89 -19.51
C HIS A 270 24.19 5.45 -18.80
N SER A 271 23.48 6.37 -19.46
CA SER A 271 22.18 6.86 -18.98
C SER A 271 21.10 5.80 -19.19
N ASP A 272 20.28 5.56 -18.16
CA ASP A 272 19.10 4.69 -18.24
C ASP A 272 17.83 5.43 -18.72
N GLY A 273 17.96 6.71 -19.10
CA GLY A 273 16.84 7.55 -19.51
C GLY A 273 15.91 7.98 -18.37
N SER A 274 16.26 7.72 -17.10
CA SER A 274 15.56 8.31 -15.97
C SER A 274 15.84 9.82 -15.91
N ASN A 275 14.79 10.63 -15.72
CA ASN A 275 14.90 12.08 -15.58
C ASN A 275 15.37 12.47 -14.17
N GLU A 276 15.63 13.77 -13.97
CA GLU A 276 16.08 14.39 -12.71
C GLU A 276 15.46 13.77 -11.45
N ASP A 277 16.28 13.66 -10.39
CA ASP A 277 15.85 13.24 -9.06
C ASP A 277 14.68 14.08 -8.57
N VAL A 278 13.47 13.53 -8.65
CA VAL A 278 12.29 14.18 -8.07
C VAL A 278 12.27 13.85 -6.58
N ARG A 279 13.09 14.57 -5.83
CA ARG A 279 13.11 14.54 -4.36
C ARG A 279 12.18 15.61 -3.81
N GLY A 280 11.51 15.29 -2.69
CA GLY A 280 10.72 16.25 -1.93
C GLY A 280 9.23 15.95 -1.88
N VAL A 281 8.54 16.73 -1.05
CA VAL A 281 7.12 16.55 -0.76
C VAL A 281 6.31 17.35 -1.77
N VAL A 282 5.76 16.66 -2.76
CA VAL A 282 4.82 17.25 -3.74
C VAL A 282 3.50 17.61 -3.03
N PRO A 283 2.80 18.69 -3.41
CA PRO A 283 1.45 18.97 -2.92
C PRO A 283 0.49 17.80 -3.13
N GLN A 284 -0.36 17.55 -2.14
CA GLN A 284 -1.44 16.57 -2.27
C GLN A 284 -2.58 17.11 -3.14
N ILE A 285 -3.34 16.20 -3.76
CA ILE A 285 -4.60 16.55 -4.41
C ILE A 285 -5.58 17.05 -3.33
N GLU A 286 -6.22 18.18 -3.62
CA GLU A 286 -7.28 18.74 -2.78
C GLU A 286 -8.65 18.21 -3.22
N PRO A 287 -9.64 18.12 -2.31
CA PRO A 287 -11.01 17.83 -2.67
C PRO A 287 -11.55 18.79 -3.73
N THR A 288 -12.41 18.29 -4.61
CA THR A 288 -13.09 19.11 -5.63
C THR A 288 -13.84 20.28 -4.97
N PRO A 289 -13.81 21.50 -5.53
CA PRO A 289 -14.54 22.63 -4.96
C PRO A 289 -16.01 22.32 -4.69
N GLY A 290 -16.47 22.64 -3.47
CA GLY A 290 -17.82 22.31 -3.00
C GLY A 290 -17.90 21.03 -2.16
N MET A 291 -16.86 20.19 -2.17
CA MET A 291 -16.73 19.08 -1.23
C MET A 291 -16.43 19.58 0.19
N PRO A 292 -16.82 18.84 1.24
CA PRO A 292 -16.41 19.15 2.61
C PRO A 292 -14.89 19.06 2.78
N ALA A 293 -14.37 19.72 3.81
CA ALA A 293 -12.97 19.57 4.18
C ALA A 293 -12.70 18.16 4.72
N ARG A 294 -11.53 17.60 4.39
CA ARG A 294 -11.10 16.29 4.91
C ARG A 294 -10.75 16.39 6.40
N ASP A 295 -11.59 15.83 7.26
CA ASP A 295 -11.30 15.75 8.71
C ASP A 295 -10.01 14.98 9.02
N ALA A 296 -9.67 14.01 8.16
CA ALA A 296 -8.43 13.25 8.20
C ALA A 296 -7.17 14.12 8.19
N VAL A 297 -7.15 15.25 7.47
CA VAL A 297 -5.98 16.14 7.38
C VAL A 297 -5.65 16.72 8.76
N ARG A 298 -6.68 17.13 9.52
CA ARG A 298 -6.50 17.64 10.89
C ARG A 298 -6.03 16.54 11.84
N ARG A 299 -6.59 15.32 11.74
CA ARG A 299 -6.19 14.18 12.58
C ARG A 299 -4.75 13.77 12.30
N ARG A 300 -4.39 13.63 11.03
CA ARG A 300 -3.02 13.38 10.56
C ARG A 300 -2.06 14.40 11.12
N ARG A 301 -2.32 15.69 10.94
CA ARG A 301 -1.46 16.78 11.44
C ARG A 301 -1.19 16.63 12.94
N ASN A 302 -2.24 16.44 13.74
CA ASN A 302 -2.10 16.27 15.19
C ASN A 302 -1.32 15.01 15.57
N ARG A 303 -1.48 13.91 14.82
CA ARG A 303 -0.76 12.65 15.02
C ARG A 303 0.71 12.79 14.68
N VAL A 304 1.04 13.34 13.50
CA VAL A 304 2.40 13.51 13.01
C VAL A 304 3.20 14.46 13.92
N LEU A 305 2.61 15.57 14.36
CA LEU A 305 3.31 16.51 15.26
C LEU A 305 3.70 15.88 16.61
N LYS A 306 2.95 14.89 17.09
CA LYS A 306 3.28 14.17 18.34
C LYS A 306 4.46 13.22 18.22
N ILE A 307 4.76 12.76 17.01
CA ILE A 307 5.85 11.81 16.74
C ILE A 307 6.99 12.46 15.94
N LEU A 308 6.94 13.78 15.72
CA LEU A 308 7.85 14.48 14.82
C LEU A 308 9.32 14.30 15.24
N ASP A 309 9.59 14.29 16.55
CA ASP A 309 10.94 14.08 17.10
C ASP A 309 11.49 12.66 16.89
N THR A 310 10.63 11.70 16.54
CA THR A 310 11.02 10.32 16.21
C THR A 310 11.24 10.09 14.71
N LEU A 311 10.86 11.04 13.85
CA LEU A 311 11.00 10.92 12.40
C LEU A 311 12.43 11.28 11.95
N PRO A 312 12.91 10.78 10.80
CA PRO A 312 14.16 11.24 10.20
C PRO A 312 14.17 12.75 9.96
N GLU A 313 15.33 13.41 10.07
CA GLU A 313 15.45 14.88 9.92
C GLU A 313 14.91 15.39 8.57
N SER A 314 15.15 14.66 7.48
CA SER A 314 14.61 14.99 6.15
C SER A 314 13.07 15.02 6.15
N ALA A 315 12.44 14.06 6.82
CA ALA A 315 11.00 13.99 6.97
C ALA A 315 10.47 15.10 7.90
N GLN A 316 11.20 15.43 8.98
CA GLN A 316 10.84 16.54 9.87
C GLN A 316 10.79 17.87 9.11
N HIS A 317 11.83 18.16 8.32
CA HIS A 317 11.87 19.34 7.47
C HIS A 317 10.73 19.35 6.46
N GLY A 318 10.44 18.22 5.81
CA GLY A 318 9.32 18.07 4.89
C GLY A 318 7.96 18.37 5.54
N VAL A 319 7.73 17.86 6.76
CA VAL A 319 6.49 18.11 7.53
C VAL A 319 6.38 19.59 7.87
N LEU A 320 7.42 20.18 8.46
CA LEU A 320 7.39 21.59 8.89
C LEU A 320 7.22 22.56 7.71
N ALA A 321 7.86 22.27 6.57
CA ALA A 321 7.72 23.08 5.36
C ALA A 321 6.28 23.06 4.77
N SER A 322 5.49 22.02 5.08
CA SER A 322 4.10 21.89 4.63
C SER A 322 3.06 22.54 5.57
N LEU A 323 3.47 22.98 6.76
CA LEU A 323 2.56 23.57 7.74
C LEU A 323 2.20 25.02 7.37
N SER A 324 0.95 25.40 7.68
CA SER A 324 0.55 26.80 7.63
C SER A 324 1.27 27.62 8.71
N ALA A 325 1.39 28.95 8.52
CA ALA A 325 2.01 29.84 9.51
C ALA A 325 1.33 29.77 10.90
N GLU A 326 0.01 29.58 10.93
CA GLU A 326 -0.75 29.38 12.17
C GLU A 326 -0.39 28.05 12.86
N ASP A 327 -0.18 26.99 12.07
CA ASP A 327 0.19 25.67 12.59
C ASP A 327 1.63 25.62 13.10
N LEU A 328 2.54 26.30 12.42
CA LEU A 328 3.91 26.52 12.88
C LEU A 328 3.93 27.22 14.24
N GLY A 329 3.15 28.29 14.41
CA GLY A 329 3.02 28.98 15.69
C GLY A 329 2.50 28.07 16.82
N ARG A 330 1.48 27.25 16.53
CA ARG A 330 0.94 26.26 17.48
C ARG A 330 1.95 25.18 17.85
N TYR A 331 2.71 24.69 16.87
CA TYR A 331 3.76 23.71 17.10
C TYR A 331 4.89 24.29 17.95
N ASP A 332 5.37 25.49 17.64
CA ASP A 332 6.44 26.15 18.39
C ASP A 332 6.03 26.38 19.85
N ASP A 333 4.78 26.78 20.10
CA ASP A 333 4.24 26.90 21.45
C ASP A 333 4.20 25.57 22.20
N TRP A 334 3.74 24.50 21.53
CA TRP A 334 3.74 23.15 22.11
C TRP A 334 5.15 22.63 22.38
N ALA A 335 6.09 22.83 21.45
CA ALA A 335 7.48 22.43 21.56
C ALA A 335 8.18 23.16 22.71
N ARG A 336 7.96 24.48 22.84
CA ARG A 336 8.45 25.29 23.98
C ARG A 336 7.93 24.77 25.33
N ARG A 337 6.63 24.48 25.43
CA ARG A 337 6.01 23.94 26.66
C ARG A 337 6.53 22.54 26.99
N SER A 338 6.71 21.69 25.99
CA SER A 338 7.22 20.32 26.14
C SER A 338 8.69 20.32 26.55
N ALA A 339 9.51 21.23 26.01
CA ALA A 339 10.89 21.44 26.42
C ALA A 339 10.99 21.96 27.87
N GLN A 340 10.13 22.90 28.28
CA GLN A 340 10.04 23.36 29.66
C GLN A 340 9.57 22.27 30.64
N GLY A 341 8.65 21.40 30.23
CA GLY A 341 8.22 20.23 31.01
C GLY A 341 9.33 19.16 31.16
N ARG A 342 10.13 18.93 30.12
CA ARG A 342 11.32 18.05 30.15
C ARG A 342 12.46 18.64 31.00
N MET A 343 12.55 19.97 31.15
CA MET A 343 13.51 20.63 32.06
C MET A 343 13.11 20.51 33.53
N ASN A 344 11.82 20.61 33.86
CA ASN A 344 11.33 20.47 35.25
C ASN A 344 11.33 19.02 35.77
N THR A 345 11.41 18.03 34.89
CA THR A 345 11.43 16.60 35.25
C THR A 345 12.83 16.04 35.48
N ARG A 346 13.90 16.83 35.29
CA ARG A 346 15.30 16.44 35.62
C ARG A 346 15.61 16.36 37.12
N HIS A 347 14.62 16.51 38.00
CA HIS A 347 14.75 16.33 39.46
C HIS A 347 13.94 15.17 40.04
N ALA A 348 13.35 14.30 39.20
CA ALA A 348 12.78 13.04 39.67
C ALA A 348 13.62 11.87 39.16
N GLY A 349 13.99 10.96 40.07
CA GLY A 349 14.87 9.81 39.83
C GLY A 349 14.39 8.82 38.77
N PRO A 350 15.19 7.76 38.52
CA PRO A 350 15.12 6.98 37.28
C PRO A 350 13.79 6.23 37.16
N VAL A 351 13.08 6.49 36.05
CA VAL A 351 11.92 5.71 35.62
C VAL A 351 12.41 4.46 34.88
N ALA A 352 11.78 3.33 35.22
CA ALA A 352 12.15 1.98 34.80
C ALA A 352 12.21 1.77 33.28
N THR A 353 13.26 1.07 32.85
CA THR A 353 13.48 0.49 31.52
C THR A 353 12.41 -0.54 31.14
N ILE A 354 11.85 -0.40 29.94
CA ILE A 354 11.09 -1.45 29.23
C ILE A 354 12.10 -2.25 28.38
N PRO A 355 12.10 -3.60 28.39
CA PRO A 355 13.12 -4.41 27.74
C PRO A 355 12.80 -4.68 26.26
N GLY A 356 13.82 -4.66 25.39
CA GLY A 356 13.70 -5.21 24.03
C GLY A 356 14.41 -4.43 22.92
N VAL A 357 15.70 -4.11 23.07
CA VAL A 357 16.57 -3.78 21.94
C VAL A 357 17.88 -4.54 22.15
N SER A 358 18.09 -5.62 21.38
CA SER A 358 19.41 -6.25 21.31
C SER A 358 20.32 -5.35 20.50
N THR A 359 21.21 -4.63 21.18
CA THR A 359 22.34 -3.95 20.55
C THR A 359 23.28 -5.01 19.98
N LEU A 360 23.48 -4.98 18.66
CA LEU A 360 24.55 -5.73 17.99
C LEU A 360 25.90 -5.20 18.50
N ASP A 361 26.71 -6.13 18.99
CA ASP A 361 28.06 -5.92 19.51
C ASP A 361 29.04 -5.59 18.35
N PRO A 362 29.82 -4.50 18.38
CA PRO A 362 30.68 -4.11 17.25
C PRO A 362 32.01 -4.87 17.15
N ASP A 363 32.32 -5.80 18.06
CA ASP A 363 33.68 -6.35 18.21
C ASP A 363 33.83 -7.87 18.00
N ALA A 364 33.11 -8.43 17.02
CA ALA A 364 33.33 -9.81 16.58
C ALA A 364 34.30 -9.89 15.37
N THR A 365 35.54 -9.44 15.54
CA THR A 365 36.64 -9.77 14.60
C THR A 365 37.16 -11.19 14.85
N GLY A 366 36.39 -12.19 14.40
CA GLY A 366 36.75 -13.61 14.41
C GLY A 366 37.40 -14.04 13.09
N ARG A 367 38.66 -14.47 13.16
CA ARG A 367 39.51 -14.98 12.08
C ARG A 367 38.78 -16.01 11.18
N LEU A 368 38.68 -15.72 9.88
CA LEU A 368 38.25 -16.66 8.85
C LEU A 368 39.38 -17.67 8.55
N HIS A 369 39.12 -18.96 8.79
CA HIS A 369 39.89 -20.05 8.21
C HIS A 369 39.52 -20.21 6.72
N PRO A 370 40.49 -20.54 5.83
CA PRO A 370 40.19 -20.76 4.41
C PRO A 370 39.38 -22.05 4.19
N PRO A 371 38.53 -22.10 3.14
CA PRO A 371 37.70 -23.26 2.85
C PRO A 371 38.53 -24.48 2.39
N PRO A 372 38.04 -25.71 2.61
CA PRO A 372 38.74 -26.93 2.18
C PRO A 372 38.72 -27.08 0.64
N PRO A 373 39.72 -27.76 0.05
CA PRO A 373 39.81 -27.92 -1.39
C PRO A 373 38.70 -28.84 -1.95
N PRO A 374 38.30 -28.64 -3.22
CA PRO A 374 37.23 -29.43 -3.84
C PRO A 374 37.66 -30.89 -4.06
N LEU A 375 36.74 -31.81 -3.81
CA LEU A 375 36.90 -33.24 -4.05
C LEU A 375 37.00 -33.55 -5.56
N PRO A 376 37.75 -34.59 -5.96
CA PRO A 376 38.03 -34.85 -7.37
C PRO A 376 36.81 -35.39 -8.12
N HIS A 377 36.62 -34.89 -9.34
CA HIS A 377 35.61 -35.35 -10.29
C HIS A 377 35.74 -36.85 -10.57
N ARG A 378 34.68 -37.62 -10.26
CA ARG A 378 34.48 -38.96 -10.81
C ARG A 378 33.91 -38.82 -12.23
N GLY A 379 34.67 -39.32 -13.20
CA GLY A 379 34.35 -39.27 -14.62
C GLY A 379 33.12 -40.10 -15.00
N ALA A 380 32.40 -39.60 -15.99
CA ALA A 380 31.49 -40.38 -16.81
C ALA A 380 32.15 -40.62 -18.18
N ARG A 381 32.17 -41.89 -18.61
CA ARG A 381 32.67 -42.35 -19.91
C ARG A 381 31.68 -42.02 -21.05
N PRO A 382 32.13 -42.05 -22.32
CA PRO A 382 31.46 -41.44 -23.45
C PRO A 382 30.53 -42.41 -24.21
N GLY A 383 29.56 -41.85 -24.93
CA GLY A 383 28.78 -42.55 -25.97
C GLY A 383 27.29 -42.18 -25.93
N ASP A 384 26.84 -41.27 -26.80
CA ASP A 384 26.11 -41.68 -28.00
C ASP A 384 25.60 -40.46 -28.79
N GLU A 385 25.74 -40.60 -30.11
CA GLU A 385 25.57 -39.59 -31.13
C GLU A 385 24.11 -39.21 -31.43
N HIS A 386 23.98 -37.99 -31.95
CA HIS A 386 22.97 -37.49 -32.88
C HIS A 386 21.71 -38.33 -33.18
N ARG A 387 20.54 -37.72 -32.92
CA ARG A 387 19.46 -37.61 -33.94
C ARG A 387 18.48 -36.48 -33.63
N GLN A 388 18.56 -35.42 -34.43
CA GLN A 388 17.51 -34.41 -34.55
C GLN A 388 16.24 -35.05 -35.14
N ARG A 389 15.07 -34.71 -34.59
CA ARG A 389 13.77 -34.92 -35.25
C ARG A 389 13.07 -33.56 -35.41
N PRO A 390 12.57 -33.21 -36.61
CA PRO A 390 11.81 -31.98 -36.83
C PRO A 390 10.34 -32.15 -36.42
N ARG A 391 9.72 -31.03 -36.02
CA ARG A 391 8.28 -30.89 -35.71
C ARG A 391 7.43 -30.97 -37.00
N PRO A 392 6.21 -31.53 -36.97
CA PRO A 392 5.33 -31.50 -38.13
C PRO A 392 4.53 -30.18 -38.20
N GLU A 393 4.49 -29.63 -39.41
CA GLU A 393 3.64 -28.53 -39.85
C GLU A 393 2.15 -28.93 -39.88
N ALA A 394 1.28 -27.99 -39.51
CA ALA A 394 -0.15 -28.06 -39.76
C ALA A 394 -0.45 -27.55 -41.18
N ARG A 395 -1.37 -28.22 -41.88
CA ARG A 395 -2.04 -27.79 -43.11
C ARG A 395 -3.49 -28.29 -43.09
N PRO A 396 -4.37 -27.72 -43.93
CA PRO A 396 -4.69 -26.32 -44.14
C PRO A 396 -6.02 -25.93 -43.46
#